data_AF-K6UBN3-F1
#
_entry.id   AF-K6UBN3-F1
#
_cell.length_a   1.000
_cell.length_b   1.000
_cell.length_c   1.000
_cell.angle_alpha   90.00
_cell.angle_beta   90.00
_cell.angle_gamma   90.00
#
_symmetry.space_group_name_H-M   'P 1'
#
loop_
_entity.id
_entity.type
_entity.pdbx_description
1 polymer ?
#
loop_
_entity_poly.entity_id
_entity_poly.type
_entity_poly.pdbx_seq_one_letter_code
_entity_poly.pdbx_strand_id
1 'polypeptide(L)'
;MEQTQTQSQPQKLGAGIIILSIIHFILVAFGILGTVILLTQKDTFVKQGIAIPLSDSQIIISIVLEVLLTIAVILILLKKSIGVYSYFTINVISIINTIIDSGFQWTILLSLIFPVLMAICIYRKKALFNF
;
A
#
# COMPACT_ATOMS: atom_id res chain seq x y z
N MET A 1 -52.34 -6.28 2.25
CA MET A 1 -51.38 -5.16 2.33
C MET A 1 -50.02 -5.78 2.55
N GLU A 2 -49.31 -6.03 1.45
CA GLU A 2 -48.07 -6.80 1.42
C GLU A 2 -46.90 -5.80 1.44
N GLN A 3 -46.28 -5.61 2.61
CA GLN A 3 -45.08 -4.78 2.71
C GLN A 3 -43.87 -5.64 2.34
N THR A 4 -43.42 -5.45 1.10
CA THR A 4 -42.18 -6.04 0.58
C THR A 4 -41.00 -5.45 1.33
N GLN A 5 -40.39 -6.26 2.21
CA GLN A 5 -39.11 -5.94 2.84
C GLN A 5 -38.04 -5.83 1.75
N THR A 6 -37.58 -4.62 1.46
CA THR A 6 -36.36 -4.41 0.69
C THR A 6 -35.19 -4.97 1.50
N GLN A 7 -34.79 -6.20 1.20
CA GLN A 7 -33.56 -6.80 1.67
C GLN A 7 -32.38 -5.96 1.14
N SER A 8 -31.89 -5.01 1.95
CA SER A 8 -30.61 -4.36 1.73
C SER A 8 -29.50 -5.39 1.97
N GLN A 9 -29.26 -6.25 0.98
CA GLN A 9 -28.14 -7.18 0.97
C GLN A 9 -26.87 -6.38 1.29
N PRO A 10 -26.05 -6.78 2.29
CA PRO A 10 -24.84 -6.06 2.63
C PRO A 10 -23.97 -6.04 1.38
N GLN A 11 -23.83 -4.87 0.78
CA GLN A 11 -23.19 -4.70 -0.52
C GLN A 11 -21.74 -5.18 -0.36
N LYS A 12 -21.41 -6.33 -0.93
CA LYS A 12 -20.14 -7.03 -0.69
C LYS A 12 -18.99 -6.25 -1.32
N LEU A 13 -17.85 -6.22 -0.64
CA LEU A 13 -16.61 -5.67 -1.20
C LEU A 13 -16.33 -6.36 -2.54
N GLY A 14 -15.92 -5.58 -3.56
CA GLY A 14 -15.55 -6.17 -4.84
C GLY A 14 -14.41 -7.16 -4.65
N ALA A 15 -14.51 -8.36 -5.24
CA ALA A 15 -13.48 -9.39 -5.12
C ALA A 15 -12.08 -8.88 -5.48
N GLY A 16 -11.98 -7.96 -6.47
CA GLY A 16 -10.71 -7.32 -6.83
C GLY A 16 -10.07 -6.50 -5.69
N ILE A 17 -10.86 -5.78 -4.90
CA ILE A 17 -10.35 -4.99 -3.76
C ILE A 17 -9.81 -5.94 -2.68
N ILE A 18 -10.50 -7.05 -2.44
CA ILE A 18 -10.08 -8.08 -1.48
C ILE A 18 -8.77 -8.73 -1.93
N ILE A 19 -8.69 -9.17 -3.19
CA ILE A 19 -7.48 -9.80 -3.75
C ILE A 19 -6.30 -8.84 -3.71
N LEU A 20 -6.48 -7.58 -4.13
CA LEU A 20 -5.42 -6.57 -4.05
C LEU A 20 -4.97 -6.31 -2.62
N SER A 21 -5.90 -6.28 -1.66
CA SER A 21 -5.54 -6.12 -0.25
C SER A 21 -4.71 -7.30 0.25
N ILE A 22 -5.08 -8.54 -0.09
CA ILE A 22 -4.31 -9.73 0.28
C ILE A 22 -2.90 -9.69 -0.33
N ILE A 23 -2.79 -9.37 -1.62
CA ILE A 23 -1.48 -9.21 -2.28
C ILE A 23 -0.66 -8.13 -1.58
N HIS A 24 -1.29 -7.01 -1.22
CA HIS A 24 -0.62 -5.93 -0.49
C HIS A 24 -0.05 -6.41 0.86
N PHE A 25 -0.84 -7.15 1.63
CA PHE A 25 -0.36 -7.72 2.90
C PHE A 25 0.83 -8.67 2.71
N ILE A 26 0.82 -9.50 1.66
CA ILE A 26 1.95 -10.39 1.35
C ILE A 26 3.19 -9.56 0.98
N LEU A 27 3.03 -8.54 0.14
CA LEU A 27 4.14 -7.66 -0.25
C LEU A 27 4.74 -6.91 0.93
N VAL A 28 3.91 -6.34 1.81
CA VAL A 28 4.36 -5.68 3.03
C VAL A 28 5.05 -6.66 3.97
N ALA A 29 4.54 -7.88 4.14
CA ALA A 29 5.21 -8.89 4.96
C ALA A 29 6.62 -9.21 4.43
N PHE A 30 6.77 -9.34 3.12
CA PHE A 30 8.09 -9.50 2.48
C PHE A 30 8.97 -8.26 2.62
N GLY A 31 8.41 -7.05 2.49
CA GLY A 31 9.11 -5.78 2.66
C GLY A 31 9.67 -5.60 4.07
N ILE A 32 8.87 -5.87 5.10
CA ILE A 32 9.28 -5.84 6.50
C ILE A 32 10.38 -6.87 6.76
N LEU A 33 10.24 -8.12 6.28
CA LEU A 33 11.30 -9.12 6.43
C LEU A 33 12.60 -8.69 5.75
N GLY A 34 12.52 -8.13 4.54
CA GLY A 34 13.68 -7.61 3.81
C GLY A 34 14.38 -6.47 4.55
N THR A 35 13.62 -5.51 5.06
CA THR A 35 14.17 -4.36 5.82
C THR A 35 14.78 -4.80 7.16
N VAL A 36 14.18 -5.76 7.87
CA VAL A 36 14.73 -6.32 9.12
C VAL A 36 16.05 -7.07 8.87
N ILE A 37 16.13 -7.87 7.80
CA ILE A 37 17.37 -8.56 7.42
C ILE A 37 18.45 -7.53 7.06
N LEU A 38 18.10 -6.49 6.30
CA LEU A 38 19.02 -5.43 5.92
C LEU A 38 19.57 -4.70 7.16
N LEU A 39 18.70 -4.39 8.13
CA LEU A 39 19.07 -3.68 9.35
C LEU A 39 20.00 -4.51 10.25
N THR A 40 19.70 -5.80 10.42
CA THR A 40 20.45 -6.71 11.30
C THR A 40 21.78 -7.17 10.71
N GLN A 41 21.88 -7.26 9.39
CA GLN A 41 23.09 -7.71 8.71
C GLN A 41 23.90 -6.58 8.08
N LYS A 42 23.50 -5.31 8.26
CA LYS A 42 24.19 -4.16 7.65
C LYS A 42 25.69 -4.16 7.94
N ASP A 43 26.06 -4.42 9.19
CA ASP A 43 27.45 -4.40 9.65
C ASP A 43 28.26 -5.53 9.02
N THR A 44 27.63 -6.67 8.75
CA THR A 44 28.25 -7.82 8.07
C THR A 44 28.46 -7.52 6.59
N PHE A 45 27.48 -6.91 5.91
CA PHE A 45 27.59 -6.51 4.50
C PHE A 45 28.64 -5.43 4.27
N VAL A 46 28.69 -4.42 5.16
CA VAL A 46 29.73 -3.37 5.11
C VAL A 46 31.12 -3.98 5.31
N LYS A 47 31.28 -4.94 6.22
CA LYS A 47 32.54 -5.68 6.41
C LYS A 47 32.92 -6.56 5.20
N GLN A 48 31.95 -7.00 4.43
CA GLN A 48 32.15 -7.75 3.17
C GLN A 48 32.41 -6.83 1.97
N GLY A 49 32.54 -5.52 2.18
CA GLY A 49 32.80 -4.55 1.11
C GLY A 49 31.56 -4.22 0.27
N ILE A 50 30.39 -4.69 0.67
CA ILE A 50 29.12 -4.33 0.03
C ILE A 50 28.67 -3.02 0.67
N ALA A 51 28.84 -1.92 -0.06
CA ALA A 51 28.32 -0.62 0.35
C ALA A 51 26.79 -0.67 0.28
N ILE A 52 26.13 -0.56 1.44
CA ILE A 52 24.69 -0.36 1.51
C ILE A 52 24.46 1.15 1.44
N PRO A 53 23.92 1.68 0.34
CA PRO A 53 23.75 3.12 0.16
C PRO A 53 22.58 3.71 0.96
N LEU A 54 21.82 2.86 1.69
CA LEU A 54 20.65 3.28 2.46
C LEU A 54 21.04 3.76 3.85
N SER A 55 20.61 4.99 4.17
CA SER A 55 20.76 5.56 5.51
C SER A 55 19.73 4.97 6.47
N ASP A 56 20.07 4.88 7.77
CA ASP A 56 19.16 4.44 8.83
C ASP A 56 17.85 5.25 8.82
N SER A 57 17.92 6.54 8.48
CA SER A 57 16.75 7.42 8.35
C SER A 57 15.80 7.00 7.21
N GLN A 58 16.34 6.59 6.07
CA GLN A 58 15.55 6.15 4.91
C GLN A 58 14.81 4.83 5.22
N ILE A 59 15.46 3.93 5.97
CA ILE A 59 14.85 2.67 6.38
C ILE A 59 13.68 2.95 7.34
N ILE A 60 13.85 3.84 8.31
CA ILE A 60 12.78 4.23 9.25
C ILE A 60 11.59 4.86 8.51
N ILE A 61 11.84 5.79 7.58
CA ILE A 61 10.79 6.44 6.78
C ILE A 61 10.00 5.41 5.98
N SER A 62 10.69 4.44 5.36
CA SER A 62 10.07 3.38 4.57
C SER A 62 9.14 2.51 5.42
N ILE A 63 9.58 2.10 6.62
CA ILE A 63 8.76 1.32 7.55
C ILE A 63 7.52 2.12 7.98
N VAL A 64 7.67 3.40 8.31
CA VAL A 64 6.55 4.26 8.71
C VAL A 64 5.52 4.38 7.57
N LEU A 65 5.97 4.59 6.33
CA LEU A 65 5.11 4.64 5.15
C LEU A 65 4.37 3.32 4.91
N GLU A 66 5.03 2.17 5.04
CA GLU A 66 4.39 0.86 4.90
C GLU A 66 3.30 0.62 5.95
N VAL A 67 3.54 1.03 7.21
CA VAL A 67 2.54 0.94 8.28
C VAL A 67 1.33 1.84 7.98
N LEU A 68 1.56 3.10 7.60
CA LEU A 68 0.52 4.03 7.18
C LEU A 68 -0.30 3.49 6.01
N LEU A 69 0.37 2.90 5.02
CA LEU A 69 -0.27 2.33 3.84
C LEU A 69 -1.11 1.11 4.20
N THR A 70 -0.62 0.27 5.10
CA THR A 70 -1.36 -0.89 5.63
C THR A 70 -2.63 -0.44 6.35
N ILE A 71 -2.54 0.58 7.21
CA ILE A 71 -3.71 1.17 7.88
C ILE A 71 -4.72 1.68 6.84
N ALA A 72 -4.26 2.36 5.80
CA ALA A 72 -5.12 2.84 4.73
C ALA A 72 -5.83 1.69 3.99
N VAL A 73 -5.14 0.59 3.68
CA VAL A 73 -5.75 -0.61 3.08
C VAL A 73 -6.80 -1.25 3.99
N ILE A 74 -6.56 -1.31 5.30
CA ILE A 74 -7.55 -1.78 6.28
C ILE A 74 -8.79 -0.88 6.26
N LEU A 75 -8.62 0.44 6.22
CA LEU A 75 -9.72 1.40 6.10
C LEU A 75 -10.52 1.21 4.79
N ILE A 76 -9.83 0.86 3.69
CA ILE A 76 -10.49 0.52 2.42
C ILE A 76 -11.32 -0.78 2.55
N LEU A 77 -10.77 -1.80 3.23
CA LEU A 77 -11.49 -3.05 3.53
C LEU A 77 -12.74 -2.79 4.39
N LEU A 78 -12.67 -1.83 5.30
CA LEU A 78 -13.79 -1.36 6.14
C LEU A 78 -14.78 -0.45 5.39
N LYS A 79 -14.65 -0.28 4.07
CA LYS A 79 -15.50 0.58 3.23
C LYS A 79 -15.49 2.06 3.61
N LYS A 80 -14.44 2.53 4.30
CA LYS A 80 -14.32 3.95 4.65
C LYS A 80 -13.65 4.72 3.50
N SER A 81 -14.32 5.75 3.01
CA SER A 81 -13.81 6.66 1.97
C SER A 81 -12.47 7.30 2.34
N ILE A 82 -12.26 7.61 3.63
CA ILE A 82 -10.99 8.14 4.12
C ILE A 82 -9.81 7.22 3.80
N GLY A 83 -9.99 5.89 3.83
CA GLY A 83 -8.94 4.94 3.51
C GLY A 83 -8.45 5.06 2.07
N VAL A 84 -9.36 5.36 1.13
CA VAL A 84 -9.03 5.59 -0.27
C VAL A 84 -8.15 6.83 -0.42
N TYR A 85 -8.57 7.94 0.18
CA TYR A 85 -7.80 9.20 0.12
C TYR A 85 -6.42 9.03 0.74
N SER A 86 -6.35 8.46 1.95
CA SER A 86 -5.07 8.19 2.63
C SER A 86 -4.16 7.32 1.76
N TYR A 87 -4.68 6.25 1.17
CA TYR A 87 -3.91 5.33 0.36
C TYR A 87 -3.27 6.02 -0.84
N PHE A 88 -4.02 6.84 -1.58
CA PHE A 88 -3.46 7.58 -2.72
C PHE A 88 -2.45 8.62 -2.28
N THR A 89 -2.74 9.38 -1.22
CA THR A 89 -1.80 10.39 -0.69
C THR A 89 -0.49 9.76 -0.26
N ILE A 90 -0.52 8.63 0.48
CA ILE A 90 0.69 7.94 0.93
C ILE A 90 1.48 7.39 -0.26
N ASN A 91 0.82 6.84 -1.28
CA ASN A 91 1.52 6.39 -2.50
C ASN A 91 2.24 7.54 -3.20
N VAL A 92 1.59 8.71 -3.34
CA VAL A 92 2.21 9.90 -3.94
C VAL A 92 3.43 10.34 -3.14
N ILE A 93 3.33 10.39 -1.80
CA ILE A 93 4.45 10.74 -0.92
C ILE A 93 5.60 9.73 -1.07
N SER A 94 5.28 8.43 -1.11
CA SER A 94 6.27 7.37 -1.27
C SER A 94 7.06 7.49 -2.59
N ILE A 95 6.36 7.80 -3.69
CA ILE A 95 6.97 8.05 -4.99
C ILE A 95 7.89 9.28 -4.95
N ILE A 96 7.43 10.38 -4.33
CA ILE A 96 8.23 11.60 -4.20
C ILE A 96 9.53 11.30 -3.43
N ASN A 97 9.44 10.59 -2.31
CA ASN A 97 10.62 10.18 -1.53
C ASN A 97 11.58 9.32 -2.36
N THR A 98 11.04 8.38 -3.14
CA THR A 98 11.85 7.52 -4.03
C THR A 98 12.61 8.34 -5.08
N ILE A 99 11.95 9.37 -5.65
CA ILE A 99 12.58 10.27 -6.64
C ILE A 99 13.68 11.12 -5.99
N ILE A 100 13.48 11.58 -4.76
CA ILE A 100 14.49 12.36 -4.03
C ILE A 100 15.72 11.50 -3.72
N ASP A 101 15.52 10.27 -3.26
CA ASP A 101 16.63 9.40 -2.84
C ASP A 101 17.38 8.76 -4.02
N SER A 102 16.66 8.35 -5.07
CA SER A 102 17.18 7.47 -6.14
C SER A 102 17.18 8.11 -7.52
N GLY A 103 16.58 9.30 -7.66
CA GLY A 103 16.22 9.89 -8.94
C GLY A 103 15.01 9.24 -9.60
N PHE A 104 14.66 9.72 -10.79
CA PHE A 104 13.57 9.13 -11.58
C PHE A 104 14.03 7.85 -12.29
N GLN A 105 13.36 6.73 -12.01
CA GLN A 105 13.67 5.42 -12.56
C GLN A 105 12.44 4.74 -13.16
N TRP A 106 12.63 3.84 -14.12
CA TRP A 106 11.55 3.05 -14.75
C TRP A 106 10.79 2.17 -13.75
N THR A 107 11.43 1.78 -12.65
CA THR A 107 10.82 1.03 -11.54
C THR A 107 9.68 1.79 -10.87
N ILE A 108 9.68 3.12 -10.91
CA ILE A 108 8.60 3.96 -10.38
C ILE A 108 7.30 3.71 -11.15
N LEU A 109 7.37 3.52 -12.48
CA LEU A 109 6.18 3.22 -13.28
C LEU A 109 5.58 1.86 -12.90
N LEU A 110 6.43 0.88 -12.61
CA LEU A 110 5.97 -0.41 -12.07
C LEU A 110 5.33 -0.25 -10.68
N SER A 111 5.88 0.60 -9.81
CA SER A 111 5.27 0.84 -8.49
C SER A 111 3.86 1.45 -8.58
N LEU A 112 3.58 2.16 -9.67
CA LEU A 112 2.30 2.82 -9.90
C LEU A 112 1.19 1.88 -10.40
N ILE A 113 1.55 0.70 -10.92
CA ILE A 113 0.56 -0.25 -11.45
C ILE A 113 -0.44 -0.67 -10.37
N PHE A 114 0.06 -0.89 -9.15
CA PHE A 114 -0.74 -1.38 -8.02
C PHE A 114 -1.74 -0.34 -7.52
N PRO A 115 -1.35 0.92 -7.22
CA PRO A 115 -2.30 1.95 -6.84
C PRO A 115 -3.27 2.31 -7.97
N VAL A 116 -2.86 2.27 -9.23
CA VAL A 116 -3.78 2.47 -10.37
C VAL A 116 -4.80 1.35 -10.46
N LEU A 117 -4.39 0.10 -10.29
CA LEU A 117 -5.30 -1.04 -10.31
C LEU A 117 -6.30 -0.98 -9.14
N MET A 118 -5.84 -0.56 -7.96
CA MET A 118 -6.68 -0.25 -6.81
C MET A 118 -7.69 0.86 -7.14
N ALA A 119 -7.26 1.92 -7.83
CA ALA A 119 -8.12 3.02 -8.29
C ALA A 119 -9.26 2.53 -9.18
N ILE A 120 -8.93 1.70 -10.18
CA ILE A 120 -9.89 1.14 -11.13
C ILE A 120 -10.90 0.26 -10.40
N CYS A 121 -10.44 -0.60 -9.47
CA CYS A 121 -11.31 -1.43 -8.65
C CYS A 121 -12.28 -0.61 -7.79
N ILE A 122 -11.80 0.48 -7.19
CA ILE A 122 -12.63 1.40 -6.39
C ILE A 122 -13.64 2.13 -7.28
N TYR A 123 -13.22 2.66 -8.44
CA TYR A 123 -14.09 3.39 -9.35
C TYR A 123 -15.27 2.54 -9.86
N ARG A 124 -15.01 1.27 -10.18
CA ARG A 124 -16.06 0.30 -10.58
C ARG A 124 -17.06 0.00 -9.48
N LYS A 125 -16.71 0.27 -8.22
CA LYS A 125 -17.51 -0.02 -7.02
C LYS A 125 -17.75 1.24 -6.18
N LYS A 126 -17.74 2.44 -6.81
CA LYS A 126 -17.90 3.74 -6.15
C LYS A 126 -19.11 3.82 -5.20
N ALA A 127 -20.20 3.13 -5.55
CA ALA A 127 -21.42 3.05 -4.72
C ALA A 127 -21.19 2.45 -3.32
N LEU A 128 -20.13 1.65 -3.12
CA LEU A 128 -19.78 1.08 -1.81
C LEU A 128 -19.10 2.07 -0.87
N PHE A 129 -18.44 3.10 -1.41
CA PHE A 129 -17.63 4.03 -0.63
C PHE A 129 -18.37 5.33 -0.30
N ASN A 130 -19.68 5.37 -0.58
CA ASN A 130 -20.57 6.50 -0.31
C ASN A 130 -19.95 7.85 -0.75
N PHE A 131 -19.43 7.85 -1.98
CA PHE A 131 -19.03 9.04 -2.71
C PHE A 131 -20.21 9.64 -3.45
#